data_AF-A0A3C0G8H5-F1
#
_entry.id   AF-A0A3C0G8H5-F1
#
_cell.length_a   1.000
_cell.length_b   1.000
_cell.length_c   1.000
_cell.angle_alpha   90.00
_cell.angle_beta   90.00
_cell.angle_gamma   90.00
#
_symmetry.space_group_name_H-M   'P 1'
#
loop_
_entity.id
_entity.type
_entity.pdbx_description
1 polymer ?
#
loop_
_entity_poly.entity_id
_entity_poly.type
_entity_poly.pdbx_seq_one_letter_code
_entity_poly.pdbx_strand_id
1 'polypeptide(L)'
;MEVQQFYYDNKIVKNFLYATMFWGIVGMSVGLLLAFMFMFPNLTDGISWLSFGRLRPLHTNAVIFAFVGNAIYAGVYYSTQRLLKARMYSDFLSKFNFWGWQLIIVAAALTLPLGYTTSKEYAELEWPIDLAIAVVWVVFGWN
;
A
#
# COMPACT_ATOMS: atom_id res chain seq x y z
N MET A 1 -27.49 -23.54 -25.49
CA MET A 1 -26.94 -23.02 -24.22
C MET A 1 -26.94 -21.51 -24.33
N GLU A 2 -27.67 -20.81 -23.46
CA GLU A 2 -27.61 -19.34 -23.42
C GLU A 2 -26.23 -18.90 -22.93
N VAL A 3 -25.60 -17.97 -23.65
CA VAL A 3 -24.30 -17.41 -23.26
C VAL A 3 -24.54 -16.45 -22.09
N GLN A 4 -24.23 -16.88 -20.87
CA GLN A 4 -24.31 -16.01 -19.69
C GLN A 4 -23.30 -14.86 -19.83
N GLN A 5 -23.80 -13.62 -19.91
CA GLN A 5 -22.98 -12.41 -19.92
C GLN A 5 -22.76 -11.93 -18.49
N PHE A 6 -21.50 -11.87 -18.05
CA PHE A 6 -21.10 -11.39 -16.73
C PHE A 6 -20.45 -10.02 -16.84
N TYR A 7 -20.86 -9.07 -15.98
CA TYR A 7 -20.25 -7.75 -15.87
C TYR A 7 -19.44 -7.65 -14.57
N TYR A 8 -18.13 -7.44 -14.69
CA TYR A 8 -17.21 -7.33 -13.56
C TYR A 8 -16.80 -5.87 -13.32
N ASP A 9 -16.55 -5.51 -12.06
CA ASP A 9 -15.92 -4.23 -11.74
C ASP A 9 -14.41 -4.33 -12.00
N ASN A 10 -14.00 -3.93 -13.21
CA ASN A 10 -12.59 -3.80 -13.57
C ASN A 10 -12.02 -2.41 -13.25
N LYS A 11 -12.85 -1.44 -12.85
CA LYS A 11 -12.38 -0.09 -12.53
C LYS A 11 -11.58 -0.13 -11.24
N ILE A 12 -12.07 -0.81 -10.21
CA ILE A 12 -11.33 -0.95 -8.95
C ILE A 12 -10.00 -1.67 -9.15
N VAL A 13 -9.98 -2.73 -9.96
CA VAL A 13 -8.76 -3.47 -10.28
C VAL A 13 -7.74 -2.56 -10.96
N LYS A 14 -8.15 -1.78 -11.96
CA LYS A 14 -7.26 -0.83 -12.64
C LYS A 14 -6.69 0.20 -11.67
N ASN A 15 -7.50 0.72 -10.76
CA ASN A 15 -7.04 1.66 -9.76
C ASN A 15 -5.94 1.06 -8.87
N PHE A 16 -6.13 -0.17 -8.36
CA PHE A 16 -5.11 -0.87 -7.59
C PHE A 16 -3.87 -1.21 -8.42
N LEU A 17 -4.01 -1.53 -9.72
CA LEU A 17 -2.86 -1.74 -10.61
C LEU A 17 -2.05 -0.45 -10.83
N TYR A 18 -2.71 0.68 -11.06
CA TYR A 18 -2.03 1.97 -11.17
C TYR A 18 -1.33 2.36 -9.87
N ALA A 19 -2.00 2.18 -8.72
CA ALA A 19 -1.39 2.41 -7.42
C ALA A 19 -0.20 1.47 -7.17
N THR A 20 -0.29 0.19 -7.54
CA THR A 20 0.82 -0.77 -7.48
C THR A 20 2.03 -0.23 -8.25
N MET A 21 1.88 0.13 -9.52
CA MET A 21 3.01 0.63 -10.31
C MET A 21 3.60 1.92 -9.72
N PHE A 22 2.75 2.86 -9.31
CA PHE A 22 3.18 4.11 -8.70
C PHE A 22 3.99 3.89 -7.42
N TRP A 23 3.44 3.14 -6.47
CA TRP A 23 4.11 2.87 -5.19
C TRP A 23 5.32 1.94 -5.34
N GLY A 24 5.32 1.07 -6.35
CA GLY A 24 6.50 0.28 -6.71
C GLY A 24 7.67 1.17 -7.11
N ILE A 25 7.43 2.16 -7.98
CA ILE A 25 8.46 3.12 -8.38
C ILE A 25 8.94 3.92 -7.17
N VAL A 26 8.02 4.44 -6.34
CA VAL A 26 8.37 5.21 -5.13
C VAL A 26 9.19 4.38 -4.15
N GLY A 27 8.71 3.19 -3.77
CA GLY A 27 9.37 2.31 -2.81
C GLY A 27 10.76 1.88 -3.26
N MET A 28 10.91 1.48 -4.53
CA MET A 28 12.21 1.11 -5.09
C MET A 28 13.17 2.31 -5.19
N SER A 29 12.68 3.51 -5.49
CA SER A 29 13.50 4.73 -5.53
C SER A 29 14.06 5.07 -4.15
N VAL A 30 13.25 4.97 -3.09
CA VAL A 30 13.74 5.16 -1.71
C VAL A 30 14.74 4.07 -1.34
N GLY A 31 14.52 2.82 -1.76
CA GLY A 31 15.48 1.73 -1.57
C GLY A 31 16.82 2.00 -2.24
N LEU A 32 16.80 2.53 -3.47
CA LEU A 32 18.01 2.93 -4.19
C LEU A 32 18.73 4.08 -3.48
N LEU A 33 18.00 5.07 -2.98
CA LEU A 33 18.56 6.17 -2.18
C LEU A 33 19.27 5.64 -0.92
N LEU A 34 18.63 4.73 -0.18
CA LEU A 34 19.22 4.08 1.00
C LEU A 34 20.47 3.27 0.63
N ALA A 35 20.46 2.58 -0.51
CA ALA A 35 21.63 1.86 -1.01
C ALA A 35 22.82 2.82 -1.27
N PHE A 36 22.57 4.00 -1.82
CA PHE A 36 23.61 5.02 -1.98
C PHE A 36 24.16 5.55 -0.66
N MET A 37 23.34 5.64 0.39
CA MET A 37 23.81 6.09 1.72
C MET A 37 24.85 5.14 2.33
N PHE A 38 24.86 3.85 1.97
CA PHE A 38 25.92 2.94 2.41
C PHE A 38 27.28 3.25 1.78
N MET A 39 27.30 3.83 0.57
CA MET A 39 28.52 4.23 -0.13
C MET A 39 28.90 5.69 0.16
N PHE A 40 27.89 6.55 0.31
CA PHE A 40 28.00 7.98 0.54
C PHE A 40 27.16 8.38 1.77
N PRO A 41 27.64 8.16 3.01
CA PRO A 41 26.85 8.40 4.22
C PRO A 41 26.33 9.83 4.36
N ASN A 42 27.08 10.80 3.83
CA ASN A 42 26.81 12.22 3.98
C ASN A 42 25.78 12.78 2.97
N LEU A 43 25.15 11.93 2.14
CA LEU A 43 24.27 12.35 1.05
C LEU A 43 23.05 13.17 1.50
N THR A 44 22.64 13.01 2.76
CA THR A 44 21.45 13.66 3.35
C THR A 44 21.76 14.38 4.67
N ASP A 45 23.03 14.70 4.90
CA ASP A 45 23.47 15.37 6.11
C ASP A 45 22.75 16.70 6.32
N GLY A 46 22.41 16.99 7.58
CA GLY A 46 21.67 18.19 7.97
C GLY A 46 20.15 18.09 7.79
N ILE A 47 19.61 17.03 7.19
CA ILE A 47 18.16 16.86 6.98
C ILE A 47 17.65 15.64 7.77
N SER A 48 17.14 15.90 8.98
CA SER A 48 16.75 14.83 9.93
C SER A 48 15.74 13.81 9.38
N TRP A 49 14.76 14.24 8.58
CA TRP A 49 13.74 13.36 8.00
C TRP A 49 14.22 12.54 6.80
N LEU A 50 15.38 12.88 6.22
CA LEU A 50 16.04 12.08 5.18
C LEU A 50 17.13 11.17 5.74
N SER A 51 17.32 11.11 7.07
CA SER A 51 18.29 10.19 7.67
C SER A 51 17.96 8.73 7.37
N PHE A 52 19.01 7.91 7.22
CA PHE A 52 18.89 6.48 6.94
C PHE A 52 17.93 5.77 7.90
N GLY A 53 18.03 6.07 9.21
CA GLY A 53 17.20 5.45 10.24
C GLY A 53 15.70 5.71 10.08
N ARG A 54 15.30 6.83 9.47
CA ARG A 54 13.88 7.17 9.22
C ARG A 54 13.41 6.75 7.84
N LEU A 55 14.28 6.81 6.84
CA LEU A 55 13.95 6.38 5.48
C LEU A 55 13.91 4.85 5.33
N ARG A 56 14.64 4.09 6.14
CA ARG A 56 14.60 2.62 6.13
C ARG A 56 13.19 2.07 6.41
N PRO A 57 12.51 2.43 7.52
CA PRO A 57 11.16 1.95 7.76
C PRO A 57 10.16 2.49 6.72
N LEU A 58 10.40 3.68 6.16
CA LEU A 58 9.60 4.18 5.03
C LEU A 58 9.72 3.26 3.80
N HIS A 59 10.94 2.88 3.42
CA HIS A 59 11.18 1.98 2.29
C HIS A 59 10.52 0.62 2.50
N THR A 60 10.67 -0.01 3.67
CA THR A 60 10.08 -1.32 3.95
C THR A 60 8.56 -1.26 3.85
N ASN A 61 7.92 -0.26 4.46
CA ASN A 61 6.47 -0.07 4.40
C ASN A 61 5.98 0.24 2.98
N ALA A 62 6.70 1.08 2.23
CA ALA A 62 6.35 1.41 0.85
C ALA A 62 6.45 0.20 -0.08
N VAL A 63 7.47 -0.65 0.05
CA VAL A 63 7.60 -1.83 -0.81
C VAL A 63 6.60 -2.93 -0.42
N ILE A 64 6.38 -3.15 0.87
CA ILE A 64 5.50 -4.25 1.31
C ILE A 64 4.03 -3.83 1.28
N PHE A 65 3.64 -2.81 2.04
CA PHE A 65 2.23 -2.48 2.19
C PHE A 65 1.71 -1.60 1.04
N ALA A 66 2.53 -0.69 0.52
CA ALA A 66 2.10 0.12 -0.62
C ALA A 66 2.22 -0.66 -1.94
N PHE A 67 3.39 -1.15 -2.32
CA PHE A 67 3.55 -1.87 -3.58
C PHE A 67 2.90 -3.27 -3.55
N VAL A 68 3.39 -4.18 -2.71
CA VAL A 68 2.86 -5.56 -2.68
C VAL A 68 1.40 -5.60 -2.17
N GLY A 69 1.03 -4.77 -1.20
CA GLY A 69 -0.35 -4.68 -0.71
C GLY A 69 -1.35 -4.27 -1.80
N ASN A 70 -1.05 -3.23 -2.59
CA ASN A 70 -1.91 -2.87 -3.74
C ASN A 70 -1.94 -4.00 -4.80
N ALA A 71 -0.83 -4.72 -5.01
CA ALA A 71 -0.78 -5.85 -5.94
C ALA A 71 -1.68 -7.00 -5.50
N ILE A 72 -1.70 -7.31 -4.19
CA ILE A 72 -2.58 -8.32 -3.60
C ILE A 72 -4.04 -7.93 -3.81
N TYR A 73 -4.42 -6.68 -3.49
CA TYR A 73 -5.80 -6.23 -3.70
C TYR A 73 -6.20 -6.32 -5.17
N ALA A 74 -5.35 -5.84 -6.10
CA ALA A 74 -5.61 -5.98 -7.53
C ALA A 74 -5.83 -7.45 -7.93
N GLY A 75 -4.97 -8.35 -7.44
CA GLY A 75 -5.05 -9.78 -7.69
C GLY A 75 -6.34 -10.40 -7.17
N VAL A 76 -6.74 -10.10 -5.93
CA VAL A 76 -7.97 -10.62 -5.32
C VAL A 76 -9.20 -10.06 -6.01
N TYR A 77 -9.32 -8.74 -6.17
CA TYR A 77 -10.46 -8.12 -6.86
C TYR A 77 -10.61 -8.61 -8.31
N TYR A 78 -9.51 -8.94 -8.99
CA TYR A 78 -9.56 -9.47 -10.35
C TYR A 78 -9.95 -10.96 -10.37
N SER A 79 -9.29 -11.78 -9.56
CA SER A 79 -9.40 -13.23 -9.58
C SER A 79 -10.71 -13.72 -9.00
N THR A 80 -11.13 -13.24 -7.82
CA THR A 80 -12.36 -13.68 -7.14
C THR A 80 -13.58 -13.48 -8.02
N GLN A 81 -13.69 -12.33 -8.68
CA GLN A 81 -14.82 -12.04 -9.57
C GLN A 81 -14.93 -13.06 -10.73
N ARG A 82 -13.80 -13.47 -11.30
CA ARG A 82 -13.74 -14.39 -12.45
C ARG A 82 -13.87 -15.86 -12.06
N LEU A 83 -13.26 -16.24 -10.94
CA LEU A 83 -13.31 -17.60 -10.43
C LEU A 83 -14.71 -17.97 -9.96
N LEU A 84 -15.39 -17.04 -9.27
CA LEU A 84 -16.75 -17.23 -8.80
C LEU A 84 -17.81 -16.83 -9.83
N LYS A 85 -17.39 -16.23 -10.96
CA LYS A 85 -18.28 -15.66 -11.98
C LYS A 85 -19.34 -14.73 -11.37
N ALA A 86 -18.93 -13.93 -10.39
CA ALA A 86 -19.78 -13.03 -9.64
C ALA A 86 -19.09 -11.69 -9.47
N ARG A 87 -19.87 -10.61 -9.36
CA ARG A 87 -19.31 -9.30 -9.00
C ARG A 87 -19.00 -9.28 -7.49
N MET A 88 -18.06 -8.42 -7.07
CA MET A 88 -17.86 -8.12 -5.65
C MET A 88 -19.16 -7.72 -4.96
N TYR A 89 -19.28 -7.99 -3.66
CA TYR A 89 -20.50 -7.75 -2.91
C TYR A 89 -20.94 -6.28 -2.94
N SER A 90 -20.00 -5.34 -2.77
CA SER A 90 -20.30 -3.91 -2.73
C SER A 90 -19.22 -3.04 -3.40
N ASP A 91 -19.63 -2.27 -4.41
CA ASP A 91 -18.79 -1.26 -5.05
C ASP A 91 -18.33 -0.17 -4.06
N PHE A 92 -19.14 0.11 -3.02
CA PHE A 92 -18.77 1.08 -1.99
C PHE A 92 -17.63 0.56 -1.12
N LEU A 93 -17.71 -0.69 -0.65
CA LEU A 93 -16.65 -1.30 0.16
C LEU A 93 -15.35 -1.44 -0.64
N SER A 94 -15.45 -1.76 -1.92
CA SER A 94 -14.32 -1.75 -2.86
C SER A 94 -13.60 -0.39 -2.88
N LYS A 95 -14.36 0.70 -3.02
CA LYS A 95 -13.82 2.07 -3.03
C LYS A 95 -13.29 2.50 -1.66
N PHE A 96 -13.99 2.14 -0.58
CA PHE A 96 -13.55 2.42 0.79
C PHE A 96 -12.21 1.75 1.07
N ASN A 97 -12.07 0.47 0.69
CA ASN A 97 -10.80 -0.24 0.78
C ASN A 97 -9.71 0.52 -0.01
N PHE A 98 -9.94 0.81 -1.29
CA PHE A 98 -8.94 1.49 -2.11
C PHE A 98 -8.47 2.82 -1.53
N TRP A 99 -9.40 3.73 -1.23
CA TRP A 99 -9.04 5.06 -0.71
C TRP A 99 -8.53 4.99 0.72
N GLY A 100 -9.09 4.13 1.57
CA GLY A 100 -8.61 3.88 2.92
C GLY A 100 -7.16 3.40 2.90
N TRP A 101 -6.83 2.46 2.02
CA TRP A 101 -5.47 1.97 1.84
C TRP A 101 -4.53 3.06 1.33
N GLN A 102 -4.95 3.88 0.35
CA GLN A 102 -4.11 5.00 -0.11
C GLN A 102 -3.85 6.02 0.99
N LEU A 103 -4.85 6.32 1.83
CA LEU A 103 -4.69 7.23 2.96
C LEU A 103 -3.71 6.69 4.01
N ILE A 104 -3.77 5.38 4.31
CA ILE A 104 -2.81 4.71 5.19
C ILE A 104 -1.38 4.84 4.65
N ILE A 105 -1.18 4.59 3.35
CA ILE A 105 0.14 4.71 2.72
C ILE A 105 0.66 6.15 2.80
N VAL A 106 -0.20 7.14 2.52
CA VAL A 106 0.17 8.56 2.63
C VAL A 106 0.48 8.93 4.08
N ALA A 107 -0.27 8.42 5.05
CA ALA A 107 0.01 8.62 6.46
C ALA A 107 1.36 8.02 6.86
N ALA A 108 1.70 6.81 6.38
CA ALA A 108 3.02 6.20 6.57
C ALA A 108 4.13 7.06 5.95
N ALA A 109 3.91 7.59 4.74
CA ALA A 109 4.86 8.43 4.03
C ALA A 109 5.17 9.75 4.76
N LEU A 110 4.22 10.27 5.54
CA LEU A 110 4.39 11.47 6.34
C LEU A 110 5.00 11.16 7.72
N THR A 111 4.47 10.14 8.41
CA THR A 111 4.78 9.89 9.82
C THR A 111 6.16 9.27 10.04
N LEU A 112 6.59 8.36 9.17
CA LEU A 112 7.88 7.67 9.33
C LEU A 112 9.08 8.62 9.16
N PRO A 113 9.14 9.52 8.15
CA PRO A 113 10.19 10.54 8.06
C PRO A 113 10.17 11.55 9.21
N LEU A 114 9.00 11.81 9.79
CA LEU A 114 8.88 12.66 10.99
C LEU A 114 9.38 11.96 12.25
N GLY A 115 9.60 10.64 12.20
CA GLY A 115 10.18 9.84 13.28
C GLY A 115 9.14 9.22 14.22
N TYR A 116 7.85 9.26 13.87
CA TYR A 116 6.81 8.55 14.62
C TYR A 116 6.87 7.07 14.27
N THR A 117 7.43 6.27 15.17
CA THR A 117 7.54 4.84 14.97
C THR A 117 7.55 4.05 16.28
N THR A 118 6.90 2.89 16.26
CA THR A 118 6.91 1.93 17.36
C THR A 118 8.21 1.10 17.45
N SER A 119 9.13 1.27 16.49
CA SER A 119 10.41 0.52 16.35
C SER A 119 10.29 -0.99 16.09
N LYS A 120 9.07 -1.51 15.87
CA LYS A 120 8.83 -2.91 15.51
C LYS A 120 8.88 -3.06 14.00
N GLU A 121 9.79 -3.90 13.49
CA GLU A 121 9.92 -4.12 12.04
C GLU A 121 8.60 -4.64 11.44
N TYR A 122 8.18 -4.06 10.32
CA TYR A 122 6.90 -4.29 9.63
C TYR A 122 5.63 -3.94 10.41
N ALA A 123 5.78 -3.31 11.58
CA ALA A 123 4.70 -2.77 12.41
C ALA A 123 5.07 -1.37 12.93
N GLU A 124 5.80 -0.60 12.11
CA GLU A 124 6.43 0.65 12.52
C GLU A 124 5.44 1.78 12.73
N LEU A 125 4.24 1.69 12.15
CA LEU A 125 3.22 2.72 12.17
C LEU A 125 2.62 2.87 13.57
N GLU A 126 2.19 4.09 13.90
CA GLU A 126 1.58 4.37 15.20
C GLU A 126 0.14 3.86 15.29
N TRP A 127 -0.33 3.67 16.52
CA TRP A 127 -1.64 3.08 16.83
C TRP A 127 -2.86 3.67 16.07
N PRO A 128 -2.94 4.98 15.73
CA PRO A 128 -4.09 5.48 14.97
C PRO A 128 -4.12 4.90 13.54
N ILE A 129 -2.94 4.67 12.97
CA ILE A 129 -2.79 4.08 11.64
C ILE A 129 -3.04 2.57 11.72
N ASP A 130 -2.61 1.90 12.79
CA ASP A 130 -2.93 0.48 13.03
C ASP A 130 -4.44 0.23 13.09
N LEU A 131 -5.18 1.10 13.78
CA LEU A 131 -6.64 1.03 13.83
C LEU A 131 -7.26 1.24 12.44
N ALA A 132 -6.76 2.20 11.67
CA ALA A 132 -7.21 2.44 10.31
C ALA A 132 -6.95 1.22 9.40
N ILE A 133 -5.76 0.61 9.52
CA ILE A 133 -5.40 -0.63 8.81
C ILE A 133 -6.38 -1.74 9.17
N ALA A 134 -6.63 -1.97 10.46
CA ALA A 134 -7.56 -3.01 10.91
C ALA A 134 -8.96 -2.82 10.31
N VAL A 135 -9.49 -1.59 10.32
CA VAL A 135 -10.80 -1.28 9.73
C VAL A 135 -10.81 -1.52 8.22
N VAL A 136 -9.82 -1.04 7.48
CA VAL A 136 -9.72 -1.23 6.02
C VAL A 136 -9.59 -2.71 5.67
N TRP A 137 -8.84 -3.48 6.45
CA TRP A 137 -8.65 -4.91 6.26
C TRP A 137 -9.92 -5.72 6.51
N VAL A 138 -10.70 -5.36 7.54
CA VAL A 138 -12.02 -5.97 7.80
C VAL A 138 -12.98 -5.64 6.66
N VAL A 139 -13.02 -4.40 6.18
CA VAL A 139 -13.87 -4.00 5.05
C VAL A 139 -13.48 -4.76 3.77
N PHE A 140 -12.18 -4.98 3.55
CA PHE A 140 -11.72 -5.83 2.45
C PHE A 140 -12.23 -7.26 2.58
N GLY A 141 -12.05 -7.90 3.74
CA GLY A 141 -12.45 -9.29 3.92
C GLY A 141 -13.96 -9.51 3.90
N TRP A 142 -14.75 -8.50 4.25
CA TRP A 142 -16.22 -8.56 4.22
C TRP A 142 -16.81 -8.44 2.81
N ASN A 143 -16.06 -7.84 1.87
CA ASN A 143 -16.54 -7.50 0.52
C ASN A 143 -16.28 -8.61 -0.50
#